data_AF-A0AAV4VC56-F1
#
_entry.id   AF-A0AAV4VC56-F1
#
_cell.length_a   1.000
_cell.length_b   1.000
_cell.length_c   1.000
_cell.angle_alpha   90.00
_cell.angle_beta   90.00
_cell.angle_gamma   90.00
#
_symmetry.space_group_name_H-M   'P 1'
#
loop_
_entity.id
_entity.type
_entity.pdbx_description
1 polymer ?
#
loop_
_entity_poly.entity_id
_entity_poly.type
_entity_poly.pdbx_seq_one_letter_code
_entity_poly.pdbx_strand_id
1 'polypeptide(L)'
;MAEKVPSSSALAAALSPTACSSKVANNVARIQRNVAEKQRRDKLNGYISELANIVPMISSSSKRLDKTSILRLSAAYLRICKSPLGGKKN
;
A
#
# COMPACT_ATOMS: atom_id res chain seq x y z
N MET A 1 -52.27 -13.08 51.97
CA MET A 1 -51.35 -14.11 51.44
C MET A 1 -50.72 -13.53 50.19
N ALA A 2 -49.42 -13.22 50.26
CA ALA A 2 -48.66 -12.60 49.19
C ALA A 2 -48.08 -13.70 48.30
N GLU A 3 -48.54 -13.79 47.05
CA GLU A 3 -47.97 -14.65 46.01
C GLU A 3 -46.67 -14.01 45.50
N LYS A 4 -45.56 -14.73 45.68
CA LYS A 4 -44.20 -14.30 45.38
C LYS A 4 -43.89 -14.63 43.92
N VAL A 5 -43.84 -13.62 43.06
CA VAL A 5 -43.43 -13.74 41.66
C VAL A 5 -41.94 -14.11 41.57
N PRO A 6 -41.54 -15.23 40.94
CA PRO A 6 -40.14 -15.48 40.67
C PRO A 6 -39.70 -14.70 39.42
N SER A 7 -38.78 -13.75 39.62
CA SER A 7 -37.93 -13.15 38.59
C SER A 7 -37.16 -14.26 37.85
N SER A 8 -37.64 -14.66 36.67
CA SER A 8 -36.95 -15.64 35.82
C SER A 8 -36.17 -14.91 34.73
N SER A 9 -35.00 -14.44 35.13
CA SER A 9 -33.87 -14.07 34.30
C SER A 9 -33.34 -15.30 33.55
N ALA A 10 -33.86 -15.64 32.36
CA ALA A 10 -33.36 -16.85 31.69
C ALA A 10 -33.61 -17.00 30.16
N LEU A 11 -33.86 -15.96 29.37
CA LEU A 11 -34.13 -16.16 27.92
C LEU A 11 -33.35 -15.26 26.95
N ALA A 12 -32.21 -14.68 27.36
CA ALA A 12 -31.37 -13.85 26.49
C ALA A 12 -30.01 -14.49 26.12
N ALA A 13 -29.95 -15.82 26.01
CA ALA A 13 -28.68 -16.55 25.83
C ALA A 13 -28.65 -17.53 24.64
N ALA A 14 -29.40 -17.28 23.58
CA ALA A 14 -29.29 -18.04 22.35
C ALA A 14 -29.18 -17.09 21.15
N LEU A 15 -28.22 -17.36 20.26
CA LEU A 15 -27.85 -16.66 19.03
C LEU A 15 -26.68 -15.64 19.14
N SER A 16 -25.61 -16.01 19.85
CA SER A 16 -24.26 -15.47 19.56
C SER A 16 -23.58 -16.39 18.53
N PRO A 17 -23.31 -15.95 17.29
CA PRO A 17 -22.52 -16.75 16.36
C PRO A 17 -21.06 -16.77 16.83
N THR A 18 -20.60 -17.95 17.27
CA THR A 18 -19.22 -18.43 17.18
C THR A 18 -18.10 -17.42 17.54
N ALA A 19 -17.88 -17.24 18.84
CA ALA A 19 -16.67 -16.64 19.41
C ALA A 19 -15.38 -17.48 19.21
N CYS A 20 -15.39 -18.51 18.35
CA CYS A 20 -14.25 -19.39 18.09
C CYS A 20 -13.44 -19.03 16.83
N SER A 21 -13.81 -17.98 16.08
CA SER A 21 -13.18 -17.60 14.80
C SER A 21 -12.41 -16.27 14.84
N SER A 22 -12.24 -15.64 15.99
CA SER A 22 -11.68 -14.29 16.06
C SER A 22 -10.18 -14.24 15.76
N LYS A 23 -9.38 -15.19 16.27
CA LYS A 23 -7.91 -15.14 16.12
C LYS A 23 -7.43 -15.49 14.71
N VAL A 24 -8.13 -16.41 14.04
CA VAL A 24 -7.87 -16.76 12.63
C VAL A 24 -8.31 -15.63 11.71
N ALA A 25 -9.52 -15.08 11.89
CA ALA A 25 -9.98 -13.93 11.13
C ALA A 25 -9.05 -12.71 11.28
N ASN A 26 -8.55 -12.44 12.48
CA ASN A 26 -7.56 -11.38 12.73
C ASN A 26 -6.24 -11.62 11.99
N ASN A 27 -5.75 -12.87 11.94
CA ASN A 27 -4.55 -13.21 11.18
C ASN A 27 -4.76 -13.06 9.67
N VAL A 28 -5.91 -13.50 9.14
CA VAL A 28 -6.24 -13.36 7.73
C VAL A 28 -6.35 -11.89 7.34
N ALA A 29 -7.04 -11.05 8.12
CA ALA A 29 -7.14 -9.62 7.87
C ALA A 29 -5.77 -8.92 7.90
N ARG A 30 -4.88 -9.33 8.82
CA ARG A 30 -3.49 -8.84 8.85
C ARG A 30 -2.71 -9.25 7.60
N ILE A 31 -2.82 -10.51 7.19
CA ILE A 31 -2.13 -11.02 5.99
C ILE A 31 -2.65 -10.29 4.75
N GLN A 32 -3.95 -10.13 4.59
CA GLN A 32 -4.56 -9.42 3.46
C GLN A 32 -4.07 -7.96 3.39
N ARG A 33 -4.03 -7.25 4.54
CA ARG A 33 -3.45 -5.90 4.60
C ARG A 33 -1.98 -5.89 4.17
N ASN A 34 -1.18 -6.85 4.63
CA ASN A 34 0.23 -6.95 4.26
C ASN A 34 0.42 -7.25 2.76
N VAL A 35 -0.42 -8.11 2.18
CA VAL A 35 -0.39 -8.46 0.75
C VAL A 35 -0.78 -7.25 -0.10
N ALA A 36 -1.87 -6.57 0.24
CA ALA A 36 -2.30 -5.36 -0.47
C ALA A 36 -1.21 -4.27 -0.43
N GLU A 37 -0.58 -4.08 0.72
CA GLU A 37 0.49 -3.11 0.88
C GLU A 37 1.78 -3.54 0.14
N LYS A 38 2.12 -4.84 0.13
CA LYS A 38 3.21 -5.36 -0.70
C LYS A 38 2.95 -5.08 -2.18
N GLN A 39 1.74 -5.34 -2.67
CA GLN A 39 1.36 -5.06 -4.06
C GLN A 39 1.47 -3.57 -4.40
N ARG A 40 1.07 -2.68 -3.48
CA ARG A 40 1.27 -1.22 -3.64
C ARG A 40 2.75 -0.87 -3.81
N ARG A 41 3.61 -1.40 -2.95
CA ARG A 41 5.06 -1.16 -3.02
C ARG A 41 5.68 -1.75 -4.27
N ASP A 42 5.28 -2.95 -4.67
CA ASP A 42 5.78 -3.62 -5.87
C ASP A 42 5.40 -2.82 -7.12
N LYS A 43 4.17 -2.29 -7.18
CA LYS A 43 3.73 -1.38 -8.25
C LYS A 43 4.56 -0.09 -8.31
N LEU A 44 4.79 0.56 -7.16
CA LEU A 44 5.64 1.75 -7.09
C LEU A 44 7.08 1.44 -7.54
N ASN A 45 7.64 0.32 -7.09
CA ASN A 45 8.97 -0.12 -7.49
C ASN A 45 9.04 -0.43 -9.01
N GLY A 46 7.96 -0.94 -9.58
CA GLY A 46 7.78 -1.09 -11.03
C GLY A 46 7.92 0.25 -11.75
N TYR A 47 7.16 1.28 -11.33
CA TYR A 47 7.26 2.61 -11.92
C TYR A 47 8.64 3.25 -11.79
N ILE A 48 9.33 3.05 -10.65
CA ILE A 48 10.71 3.53 -10.49
C ILE A 48 11.65 2.84 -11.50
N SER A 49 11.41 1.56 -11.78
CA SER A 49 12.21 0.80 -12.76
C SER A 49 11.91 1.24 -14.19
N GLU A 50 10.65 1.54 -14.51
CA GLU A 50 10.26 2.12 -15.80
C GLU A 50 10.91 3.50 -16.02
N LEU A 51 10.89 4.36 -14.99
CA LEU A 51 11.58 5.66 -15.02
C LEU A 51 13.07 5.51 -15.37
N ALA A 52 13.72 4.47 -14.86
CA ALA A 52 15.13 4.23 -15.15
C ALA A 52 15.41 3.92 -16.63
N ASN A 53 14.42 3.38 -17.35
CA ASN A 53 14.55 3.03 -18.76
C ASN A 53 14.16 4.18 -19.69
N ILE A 54 13.18 5.01 -19.31
CA ILE A 54 12.64 6.06 -20.19
C ILE A 54 13.38 7.40 -20.07
N VAL A 55 14.00 7.69 -18.92
CA VAL A 55 14.68 8.98 -18.72
C VAL A 55 16.08 8.91 -19.32
N PRO A 56 16.41 9.73 -20.34
CA PRO A 56 17.67 9.59 -21.10
C PRO A 56 18.94 9.64 -20.25
N MET A 57 18.96 10.50 -19.22
CA MET A 57 20.12 10.64 -18.33
C MET A 57 20.35 9.40 -17.44
N ILE A 58 19.30 8.62 -17.17
CA ILE A 58 19.35 7.41 -16.34
C ILE A 58 19.67 6.20 -17.23
N SER A 59 18.94 6.05 -18.33
CA SER A 59 19.08 4.92 -19.25
C SER A 59 20.40 4.91 -20.00
N SER A 60 21.00 6.08 -20.26
CA SER A 60 22.34 6.19 -20.86
C SER A 60 23.46 5.98 -19.85
N SER A 61 23.16 5.83 -18.56
CA SER A 61 24.19 5.62 -17.54
C SER A 61 24.65 4.16 -17.53
N SER A 62 25.96 3.94 -17.60
CA SER A 62 26.55 2.60 -17.55
C SER A 62 26.50 1.98 -16.14
N LYS A 63 26.23 2.79 -15.09
CA LYS A 63 26.19 2.35 -13.70
C LYS A 63 24.75 2.29 -13.21
N ARG A 64 24.42 1.26 -12.43
CA ARG A 64 23.12 1.18 -11.76
C ARG A 64 22.96 2.34 -10.77
N LEU A 65 21.92 3.14 -10.94
CA LEU A 65 21.59 4.24 -10.06
C LEU A 65 20.66 3.79 -8.93
N ASP A 66 20.82 4.39 -7.75
CA ASP A 66 19.90 4.19 -6.64
C ASP A 66 18.55 4.88 -6.89
N LYS A 67 17.52 4.47 -6.13
CA LYS A 67 16.15 4.97 -6.31
C LYS A 67 16.04 6.48 -6.12
N THR A 68 16.81 7.06 -5.19
CA THR A 68 16.79 8.49 -4.93
C THR A 68 17.38 9.26 -6.10
N SER A 69 18.50 8.79 -6.64
CA SER A 69 19.11 9.34 -7.85
C SER A 69 18.18 9.25 -9.05
N ILE A 70 17.48 8.12 -9.25
CA ILE A 70 16.49 7.94 -10.32
C ILE A 70 15.39 9.00 -10.23
N LEU A 71 14.80 9.19 -9.04
CA LEU A 71 13.73 10.15 -8.83
C LEU A 71 14.21 11.60 -9.04
N ARG A 72 15.40 11.95 -8.55
CA ARG A 72 15.98 13.29 -8.72
C ARG A 72 16.21 13.62 -10.19
N LEU A 73 16.78 12.69 -10.94
CA LEU A 73 17.11 12.90 -12.34
C LEU A 73 15.85 12.93 -13.22
N SER A 74 14.85 12.10 -12.88
CA SER A 74 13.52 12.16 -13.49
C SER A 74 12.86 13.52 -13.29
N ALA A 75 12.89 14.07 -12.07
CA ALA A 75 12.34 15.40 -11.78
C ALA A 75 13.09 16.52 -12.52
N ALA A 76 14.42 16.42 -12.64
CA ALA A 76 15.23 17.36 -13.41
C ALA A 76 14.87 17.31 -14.91
N TYR A 77 14.72 16.11 -15.47
CA TYR A 77 14.30 15.92 -16.86
C TYR A 77 12.95 16.58 -17.14
N LEU A 78 11.95 16.39 -16.26
CA LEU A 78 10.64 17.04 -16.40
C LEU A 78 10.72 18.57 -16.34
N ARG A 79 11.60 19.14 -15.51
CA ARG A 79 11.83 20.59 -15.44
C ARG A 79 12.44 21.12 -16.73
N ILE A 80 13.37 20.38 -17.33
CA ILE A 80 13.99 20.75 -18.62
C ILE A 80 12.94 20.68 -19.72
N CYS A 81 12.16 19.60 -19.82
CA CYS A 81 11.12 19.43 -20.83
C CYS A 81 10.00 20.49 -20.74
N LYS A 82 9.70 20.97 -19.53
CA LYS A 82 8.66 21.99 -19.30
C LYS A 82 9.18 23.43 -19.37
N SER A 83 10.50 23.62 -19.35
CA SER A 83 11.10 24.94 -19.48
C SER A 83 11.24 25.28 -20.97
N PRO A 84 10.80 26.47 -21.42
CA PRO A 84 10.94 26.90 -22.81
C PRO A 84 12.41 27.05 -23.27
N LEU A 85 13.39 26.85 -22.37
CA LEU A 85 14.83 26.94 -22.64
C LEU A 85 15.54 25.57 -22.67
N GLY A 86 14.81 24.47 -22.57
CA GLY A 86 15.34 23.12 -22.42
C GLY A 86 15.89 22.45 -23.69
N GLY A 87 16.74 23.12 -24.47
CA GLY A 87 17.38 22.49 -25.62
C GLY A 87 18.26 23.36 -26.52
N LYS A 88 19.47 23.69 -26.08
CA LYS A 88 20.61 23.77 -27.02
C LYS A 88 21.60 22.66 -26.67
N LYS A 89 21.65 21.66 -27.54
CA LYS A 89 22.74 20.68 -27.61
C LYS A 89 23.61 21.12 -28.77
N ASN A 90 24.87 21.44 -28.47
CA ASN A 90 25.96 21.63 -29.42
C ASN A 90 26.53 20.28 -29.85
#